data_AF-A0A920MU48-F1
#
_entry.id   AF-A0A920MU48-F1
#
_cell.length_a   1.000
_cell.length_b   1.000
_cell.length_c   1.000
_cell.angle_alpha   90.00
_cell.angle_beta   90.00
_cell.angle_gamma   90.00
#
_symmetry.space_group_name_H-M   'P 1'
#
loop_
_entity.id
_entity.type
_entity.pdbx_description
1 polymer ?
#
loop_
_entity_poly.entity_id
_entity_poly.type
_entity_poly.pdbx_seq_one_letter_code
_entity_poly.pdbx_strand_id
1 'polypeptide(L)' 'MELIIVRHGRPVRFEGADGIADPELAPIGLKQAEAVADYLQDLSIDLVVRLHYCALDKLPLLF' A
#
# COMPACT_ATOMS: atom_id res chain seq x y z
N MET A 1 -6.04 21.80 8.42
CA MET A 1 -5.82 20.34 8.56
C MET A 1 -6.32 19.70 7.29
N GLU A 2 -5.46 18.97 6.60
CA GLU A 2 -5.75 18.29 5.34
C GLU A 2 -5.64 16.78 5.56
N LEU A 3 -6.49 16.00 4.87
CA LEU A 3 -6.51 14.54 4.96
C LEU A 3 -6.50 13.96 3.55
N ILE A 4 -5.48 13.16 3.26
CA ILE A 4 -5.34 12.44 1.99
C ILE A 4 -5.67 10.97 2.24
N ILE A 5 -6.63 10.43 1.49
CA ILE A 5 -7.03 9.02 1.58
C ILE A 5 -6.48 8.27 0.37
N VAL A 6 -5.63 7.28 0.63
CA VAL A 6 -5.03 6.43 -0.39
C VAL A 6 -5.58 5.01 -0.25
N ARG A 7 -6.08 4.44 -1.34
CA ARG A 7 -6.40 3.00 -1.40
C ARG A 7 -5.14 2.19 -1.68
N HIS A 8 -5.10 0.96 -1.17
CA HIS A 8 -4.02 0.02 -1.50
C HIS A 8 -3.92 -0.20 -3.01
N GLY A 9 -2.70 -0.46 -3.50
CA GLY A 9 -2.48 -0.86 -4.90
C GLY A 9 -3.16 -2.18 -5.24
N ARG A 10 -3.27 -2.51 -6.53
CA ARG A 10 -3.92 -3.75 -6.95
C ARG A 10 -3.21 -5.00 -6.39
N PRO A 11 -3.89 -5.86 -5.61
CA PRO A 11 -3.32 -7.11 -5.14
C PRO A 11 -3.26 -8.18 -6.23
N VAL A 12 -2.46 -9.22 -6.02
CA VAL A 12 -2.55 -10.48 -6.76
C VAL A 12 -3.88 -11.14 -6.43
N ARG A 13 -4.60 -11.60 -7.46
CA ARG A 13 -5.88 -12.30 -7.27
C ARG A 13 -5.60 -13.77 -7.01
N PHE A 14 -6.07 -14.28 -5.88
CA PHE A 14 -6.15 -15.71 -5.61
C PHE A 14 -7.59 -16.17 -5.89
N GLU A 15 -7.75 -17.25 -6.66
CA GLU A 15 -9.03 -17.92 -6.85
C GLU A 15 -9.04 -19.18 -5.98
N GLY A 16 -9.76 -19.13 -4.85
CA GLY A 16 -9.85 -20.22 -3.87
C GLY A 16 -10.20 -19.71 -2.47
N ALA A 17 -10.94 -20.51 -1.68
CA ALA A 17 -11.38 -20.12 -0.33
C ALA A 17 -10.24 -20.11 0.71
N ASP A 18 -9.09 -20.72 0.39
CA ASP A 18 -7.89 -20.78 1.23
C ASP A 18 -6.87 -19.69 0.89
N GLY A 19 -7.31 -18.59 0.26
CA GLY A 19 -6.44 -17.47 -0.09
C GLY A 19 -5.81 -16.80 1.12
N ILE A 20 -4.59 -16.27 0.95
CA ILE A 20 -3.94 -15.43 1.96
C ILE A 20 -4.82 -14.19 2.19
N ALA A 21 -5.13 -13.88 3.45
CA ALA A 21 -5.95 -12.70 3.80
C ALA A 21 -5.34 -11.38 3.31
N ASP A 22 -4.01 -11.34 3.23
CA ASP A 22 -3.19 -10.22 2.77
C ASP A 22 -2.37 -10.62 1.54
N PRO A 23 -2.97 -10.61 0.34
CA PRO A 23 -2.23 -10.90 -0.89
C PRO A 23 -1.16 -9.83 -1.16
N GLU A 24 -0.02 -10.26 -1.71
CA GLU A 24 1.00 -9.33 -2.22
C GLU A 24 0.44 -8.43 -3.34
N LEU A 25 1.07 -7.28 -3.57
CA LEU A 25 0.73 -6.42 -4.70
C LEU A 25 1.09 -7.11 -6.02
N ALA A 26 0.16 -7.07 -6.98
CA ALA A 26 0.50 -7.44 -8.35
C ALA A 26 1.53 -6.44 -8.91
N PRO A 27 2.31 -6.77 -9.95
CA PRO A 27 3.33 -5.87 -10.51
C PRO A 27 2.83 -4.46 -10.86
N ILE A 28 1.58 -4.38 -11.32
CA ILE A 28 0.86 -3.11 -11.54
C ILE A 28 0.50 -2.35 -10.25
N GLY A 29 0.20 -3.04 -9.16
CA GLY A 29 -0.07 -2.45 -7.85
C GLY A 29 1.17 -1.81 -7.26
N LEU A 30 2.36 -2.37 -7.54
CA LEU A 30 3.65 -1.74 -7.23
C LEU A 30 3.82 -0.43 -8.01
N LYS A 31 3.60 -0.45 -9.33
CA LYS A 31 3.66 0.78 -10.16
C LYS A 31 2.64 1.85 -9.72
N GLN A 32 1.46 1.42 -9.26
CA GLN A 32 0.47 2.33 -8.68
C GLN A 32 0.97 2.97 -7.38
N ALA A 33 1.62 2.19 -6.52
CA ALA A 33 2.20 2.71 -5.29
C ALA A 33 3.36 3.69 -5.57
N GLU A 34 4.22 3.37 -6.54
CA GLU A 34 5.30 4.28 -7.01
C GLU A 34 4.72 5.60 -7.51
N ALA A 35 3.72 5.57 -8.38
CA ALA A 35 3.10 6.80 -8.91
C ALA A 35 2.44 7.66 -7.82
N VAL A 36 1.92 7.04 -6.76
CA VAL A 36 1.41 7.77 -5.58
C VAL A 36 2.56 8.38 -4.77
N ALA A 37 3.66 7.65 -4.59
CA ALA A 37 4.84 8.18 -3.90
C ALA A 37 5.40 9.40 -4.64
N ASP A 38 5.56 9.30 -5.96
CA ASP A 38 6.01 10.41 -6.82
C ASP A 38 5.09 11.63 -6.71
N TYR A 39 3.77 11.41 -6.60
CA TYR A 39 2.81 12.50 -6.42
C TYR A 39 2.88 13.15 -5.04
N LEU A 40 3.11 12.35 -4.00
CA LEU A 40 3.11 12.81 -2.61
C LEU A 40 4.45 13.41 -2.18
N GLN A 41 5.54 13.17 -2.91
CA GLN A 41 6.90 13.56 -2.51
C GLN A 41 7.07 15.08 -2.25
N ASP A 42 6.28 15.91 -2.94
CA ASP A 42 6.35 17.38 -2.84
C ASP A 42 5.43 17.93 -1.75
N LEU A 43 4.66 17.08 -1.07
CA LEU A 43 3.73 17.46 0.00
C LEU A 43 4.38 17.30 1.38
N SER A 44 4.18 18.29 2.25
CA SER A 44 4.53 18.16 3.67
C SER A 44 3.53 17.24 4.37
N ILE A 45 3.94 15.99 4.63
CA ILE A 45 3.12 15.01 5.36
C ILE A 45 3.59 14.92 6.81
N ASP A 46 2.74 15.38 7.74
CA ASP A 46 3.05 15.34 9.17
C ASP A 46 2.82 13.96 9.81
N LEU A 47 1.88 13.16 9.28
CA LEU A 47 1.51 11.85 9.82
C LEU A 47 1.01 10.91 8.73
N VAL A 48 1.53 9.69 8.73
CA VAL A 48 1.01 8.57 7.91
C VAL A 48 0.39 7.53 8.84
N VAL A 49 -0.86 7.15 8.55
CA VAL A 49 -1.55 6.08 9.25
C VAL A 49 -1.90 4.97 8.25
N ARG A 50 -1.67 3.72 8.64
CA ARG A 50 -2.02 2.54 7.85
C ARG A 50 -2.91 1.63 8.69
N LEU A 51 -3.83 0.95 8.04
CA LEU A 51 -4.51 -0.20 8.65
C LEU A 51 -3.47 -1.28 8.99
N HIS A 52 -3.45 -1.72 10.24
CA HIS A 52 -2.54 -2.78 10.68
C HIS A 52 -2.99 -4.11 10.06
N TYR A 53 -2.15 -4.70 9.21
CA TYR A 53 -2.38 -5.99 8.55
C TYR A 53 -1.25 -6.96 8.92
N CYS A 54 -1.62 -8.17 9.35
CA CYS A 54 -0.77 -9.15 10.04
C CYS A 54 0.38 -9.72 9.17
N ALA A 55 0.35 -9.53 7.85
CA ALA A 55 1.35 -10.11 6.94
C ALA A 55 2.54 -9.21 6.57
N LEU A 56 2.55 -7.93 6.97
CA LEU A 56 3.54 -6.94 6.49
C LEU A 56 4.72 -6.68 7.45
N ASP A 57 4.97 -7.55 8.42
CA ASP A 57 6.17 -7.53 9.29
C ASP A 57 7.52 -7.71 8.55
N LYS A 58 7.53 -7.68 7.21
CA LYS A 58 8.73 -7.94 6.38
C LYS A 58 9.14 -6.82 5.42
N LEU A 59 8.46 -5.69 5.37
CA LEU A 59 8.92 -4.56 4.57
C LEU A 59 9.46 -3.46 5.50
N PRO A 60 10.77 -3.15 5.46
CA PRO A 60 11.27 -1.99 6.16
C PRO A 60 10.59 -0.76 5.56
N LEU A 61 10.08 0.09 6.44
CA LEU A 61 9.58 1.42 6.10
C LEU A 61 10.69 2.17 5.34
N LEU A 62 10.58 2.19 4.02
CA LEU A 62 11.33 3.06 3.13
C LEU A 62 10.31 4.06 2.58
N PHE A 63 10.14 5.13 3.35
CA PHE A 63 9.90 6.47 2.86
C PHE A 63 10.99 7.33 3.46
#